data_AF-A0A7V4HTU7-F1
#
_entry.id   AF-A0A7V4HTU7-F1
#
_cell.length_a   1.000
_cell.length_b   1.000
_cell.length_c   1.000
_cell.angle_alpha   90.00
_cell.angle_beta   90.00
_cell.angle_gamma   90.00
#
_symmetry.space_group_name_H-M   'P 1'
#
loop_
_entity.id
_entity.type
_entity.pdbx_description
1 polymer ?
#
loop_
_entity_poly.entity_id
_entity_poly.type
_entity_poly.pdbx_seq_one_letter_code
_entity_poly.pdbx_strand_id
1 'polypeptide(L)'
;MPNPTPQTLGFEMAAAGRRSPRLHRAQGGGIARRGWRCGLVCLAMGLAAWGSPTVAVASVPEDVLAERRERIEKLTPAEKQELLDHQEKFLKLPPEEQDRLRRLSRDLEKDPRSAELRLVMQRYYDWLKTLPAYQRAQLRELPPEQRVKRVQALLEEQSRRPGRGEAWGELARRESGEGNAPGASKKAARRLDPADMEGLFVWMDEYTRRNTDQVLARLPQKDQERVRQELKRVTDPVRRQELIGWIWLWWQLDNRGKPPSFSDRDLAELRSKLSPATREKLETRPPAEQWRMVSGLFTAFMLRQHSARQAGVPIHSVTEKEMADFFERELTAQQRELLTTLSPEEMQRTLWKMYLGWKLRQLPPLRPAKEKQGVRKGSNPRADDASRPPAAKTSPPPQVKPK
;
A
#
# COMPACT_ATOMS: atom_id res chain seq x y z
N MET A 1 -50.04 -39.89 18.84
CA MET A 1 -49.66 -38.73 19.67
C MET A 1 -49.41 -37.54 18.75
N PRO A 2 -50.20 -36.47 18.83
CA PRO A 2 -50.08 -35.33 17.92
C PRO A 2 -49.01 -34.33 18.38
N ASN A 3 -48.31 -33.75 17.41
CA ASN A 3 -47.31 -32.69 17.57
C ASN A 3 -47.93 -31.39 18.12
N PRO A 4 -47.27 -30.68 19.05
CA PRO A 4 -47.69 -29.36 19.48
C PRO A 4 -47.16 -28.26 18.54
N THR A 5 -48.07 -27.35 18.16
CA THR A 5 -47.83 -26.02 17.58
C THR A 5 -47.05 -25.11 18.53
N PRO A 6 -46.09 -24.29 18.04
CA PRO A 6 -45.55 -23.18 18.81
C PRO A 6 -46.36 -21.89 18.61
N GLN A 7 -46.46 -21.17 19.71
CA GLN A 7 -47.31 -20.03 20.00
C GLN A 7 -46.83 -18.74 19.33
N THR A 8 -47.82 -17.94 18.96
CA THR A 8 -47.75 -16.54 18.54
C THR A 8 -47.31 -15.67 19.72
N LEU A 9 -46.13 -15.06 19.63
CA LEU A 9 -45.72 -13.95 20.52
C LEU A 9 -45.81 -12.65 19.72
N GLY A 10 -46.78 -11.82 20.11
CA GLY A 10 -46.97 -10.48 19.60
C GLY A 10 -45.84 -9.56 20.08
N PHE A 11 -45.33 -8.74 19.16
CA PHE A 11 -44.42 -7.65 19.45
C PHE A 11 -45.15 -6.34 19.18
N GLU A 12 -45.48 -5.63 20.26
CA GLU A 12 -45.98 -4.24 20.22
C GLU A 12 -44.87 -3.31 19.72
N MET A 13 -45.17 -2.53 18.69
CA MET A 13 -44.34 -1.41 18.24
C MET A 13 -44.76 -0.14 18.97
N ALA A 14 -43.93 0.32 19.91
CA ALA A 14 -44.01 1.67 20.46
C ALA A 14 -43.39 2.69 19.49
N ALA A 15 -44.24 3.59 18.98
CA ALA A 15 -43.85 4.71 18.13
C ALA A 15 -43.26 5.86 18.98
N ALA A 16 -41.99 6.19 18.74
CA ALA A 16 -41.36 7.39 19.29
C ALA A 16 -41.02 8.37 18.16
N GLY A 17 -41.82 9.43 18.05
CA GLY A 17 -41.65 10.51 17.10
C GLY A 17 -40.40 11.36 17.39
N ARG A 18 -39.66 11.70 16.33
CA ARG A 18 -38.66 12.78 16.36
C ARG A 18 -39.03 13.86 15.36
N ARG A 19 -39.19 15.06 15.91
CA ARG A 19 -39.53 16.32 15.28
C ARG A 19 -38.38 16.78 14.37
N SER A 20 -38.71 17.16 13.14
CA SER A 20 -37.83 17.91 12.24
C SER A 20 -37.85 19.40 12.59
N PRO A 21 -36.72 20.12 12.57
CA PRO A 21 -36.73 21.57 12.52
C PRO A 21 -36.90 22.05 11.07
N ARG A 22 -37.79 23.03 10.92
CA ARG A 22 -38.15 23.76 9.70
C ARG A 22 -37.50 25.15 9.76
N LEU A 23 -37.30 25.75 8.57
CA LEU A 23 -36.96 27.16 8.27
C LEU A 23 -35.45 27.50 8.37
N HIS A 24 -34.82 28.18 7.41
CA HIS A 24 -35.29 29.35 6.67
C HIS A 24 -35.06 29.32 5.15
N ARG A 25 -36.08 29.82 4.46
CA ARG A 25 -36.17 30.19 3.05
C ARG A 25 -35.78 31.67 2.94
N ALA A 26 -34.74 31.99 2.18
CA ALA A 26 -34.46 33.37 1.78
C ALA A 26 -34.94 33.58 0.33
N GLN A 27 -35.86 34.52 0.18
CA GLN A 27 -36.30 35.13 -1.08
C GLN A 27 -35.34 36.25 -1.50
N GLY A 28 -35.25 36.48 -2.80
CA GLY A 28 -34.67 37.68 -3.43
C GLY A 28 -33.71 37.28 -4.55
N GLY A 29 -33.81 37.74 -5.79
CA GLY A 29 -34.71 38.68 -6.44
C GLY A 29 -34.52 38.47 -7.96
N GLY A 30 -35.58 38.71 -8.72
CA GLY A 30 -35.54 38.54 -10.18
C GLY A 30 -34.81 39.69 -10.86
N ILE A 31 -34.12 39.40 -11.96
CA ILE A 31 -33.81 40.39 -13.00
C ILE A 31 -34.06 39.76 -14.39
N ALA A 32 -35.07 40.35 -15.02
CA ALA A 32 -35.27 40.63 -16.45
C ALA A 32 -34.74 39.67 -17.52
N ARG A 33 -35.73 39.11 -18.22
CA ARG A 33 -35.71 38.74 -19.64
C ARG A 33 -35.12 39.86 -20.51
N ARG A 34 -34.28 39.50 -21.47
CA ARG A 34 -34.11 40.26 -22.71
C ARG A 34 -33.97 39.27 -23.86
N GLY A 35 -35.04 39.16 -24.65
CA GLY A 35 -35.03 38.44 -25.91
C GLY A 35 -34.40 39.31 -26.99
N TRP A 36 -33.76 38.67 -27.96
CA TRP A 36 -33.51 39.24 -29.28
C TRP A 36 -33.97 38.25 -30.34
N ARG A 37 -34.81 38.76 -31.22
CA ARG A 37 -35.42 38.13 -32.40
C ARG A 37 -34.65 38.59 -33.64
N CYS A 38 -34.68 37.72 -34.66
CA CYS A 38 -34.60 38.01 -36.11
C CYS A 38 -33.30 38.67 -36.60
N GLY A 39 -32.52 38.01 -37.45
CA GLY A 39 -32.72 37.89 -38.90
C GLY A 39 -31.33 38.17 -39.51
N LEU A 40 -30.83 37.47 -40.52
CA LEU A 40 -31.25 37.61 -41.90
C LEU A 40 -30.54 36.55 -42.75
N VAL A 41 -31.28 36.06 -43.72
CA VAL A 41 -30.84 35.26 -44.87
C VAL A 41 -30.00 36.13 -45.79
N CYS A 42 -28.86 35.61 -46.27
CA CYS A 42 -28.31 35.98 -47.58
C CYS A 42 -27.68 34.75 -48.24
N LEU A 43 -28.42 34.21 -49.21
CA LEU A 43 -27.93 33.33 -50.27
C LEU A 43 -26.90 34.11 -51.11
N ALA A 44 -25.75 33.51 -51.37
CA ALA A 44 -24.96 33.80 -52.55
C ALA A 44 -24.42 32.49 -53.11
N MET A 45 -25.03 32.06 -54.22
CA MET A 45 -24.52 31.05 -55.13
C MET A 45 -23.26 31.57 -55.82
N GLY A 46 -22.29 30.70 -56.09
CA GLY A 46 -21.24 31.02 -57.05
C GLY A 46 -20.09 30.04 -57.12
N LEU A 47 -20.13 29.21 -58.18
CA LEU A 47 -19.02 28.65 -58.95
C LEU A 47 -18.39 27.31 -58.50
N ALA A 48 -18.65 26.33 -59.36
CA ALA A 48 -17.98 25.06 -59.47
C ALA A 48 -16.49 25.25 -59.78
N ALA A 49 -15.64 24.67 -58.93
CA ALA A 49 -14.23 24.45 -59.19
C ALA A 49 -13.86 23.02 -58.76
N TRP A 50 -12.98 22.42 -59.54
CA TRP A 50 -12.69 20.99 -59.61
C TRP A 50 -12.40 20.32 -58.27
N GLY A 51 -13.09 19.20 -58.04
CA GLY A 51 -13.03 18.42 -56.81
C GLY A 51 -11.75 17.60 -56.68
N SER A 52 -10.73 18.21 -56.08
CA SER A 52 -9.92 17.48 -55.11
C SER A 52 -10.72 17.45 -53.81
N PRO A 53 -10.93 16.30 -53.14
CA PRO A 53 -11.54 16.28 -51.82
C PRO A 53 -10.56 16.93 -50.86
N THR A 54 -10.63 18.26 -50.76
CA THR A 54 -10.12 19.00 -49.62
C THR A 54 -10.92 18.47 -48.43
N VAL A 55 -10.32 17.55 -47.69
CA VAL A 55 -10.76 17.23 -46.34
C VAL A 55 -10.69 18.55 -45.60
N ALA A 56 -11.83 19.25 -45.52
CA ALA A 56 -11.98 20.47 -44.75
C ALA A 56 -11.69 20.09 -43.30
N VAL A 57 -10.43 20.26 -42.89
CA VAL A 57 -10.04 20.22 -41.49
C VAL A 57 -10.80 21.36 -40.85
N ALA A 58 -11.93 21.05 -40.24
CA ALA A 58 -12.75 22.03 -39.53
C ALA A 58 -11.83 22.74 -38.52
N SER A 59 -11.53 24.02 -38.80
CA SER A 59 -10.76 24.86 -37.90
C SER A 59 -11.57 25.02 -36.61
N VAL A 60 -10.92 24.74 -35.48
CA VAL A 60 -11.51 24.99 -34.16
C VAL A 60 -11.66 26.52 -34.02
N PRO A 61 -12.82 27.06 -33.64
CA PRO A 61 -13.02 28.50 -33.51
C PRO A 61 -11.99 29.12 -32.55
N GLU A 62 -11.44 30.28 -32.89
CA GLU A 62 -10.38 30.93 -32.10
C GLU A 62 -10.82 31.23 -30.66
N ASP A 63 -12.10 31.55 -30.45
CA ASP A 63 -12.68 31.79 -29.12
C ASP A 63 -12.56 30.56 -28.20
N VAL A 64 -12.71 29.34 -28.76
CA VAL A 64 -12.57 28.08 -28.01
C VAL A 64 -11.10 27.83 -27.64
N LEU A 65 -10.17 28.24 -28.50
CA LEU A 65 -8.73 28.14 -28.21
C LEU A 65 -8.30 29.17 -27.16
N ALA A 66 -8.84 30.39 -27.20
CA ALA A 66 -8.61 31.42 -26.21
C ALA A 66 -9.08 30.99 -24.81
N GLU A 67 -10.30 30.43 -24.68
CA GLU A 67 -10.82 29.91 -23.41
C GLU A 67 -9.93 28.80 -22.84
N ARG A 68 -9.43 27.90 -23.69
CA ARG A 68 -8.52 26.82 -23.28
C ARG A 68 -7.17 27.36 -22.79
N ARG A 69 -6.62 28.38 -23.45
CA ARG A 69 -5.37 29.03 -23.03
C ARG A 69 -5.54 29.66 -21.64
N GLU A 70 -6.61 30.43 -21.44
CA GLU A 70 -6.91 31.04 -20.13
C GLU A 70 -7.06 29.99 -19.02
N ARG A 71 -7.71 28.86 -19.33
CA ARG A 71 -7.85 27.74 -18.39
C ARG A 71 -6.50 27.14 -18.01
N ILE A 72 -5.61 26.94 -18.99
CA ILE A 72 -4.26 26.41 -18.75
C ILE A 72 -3.43 27.41 -17.95
N GLU A 73 -3.57 28.72 -18.20
CA GLU A 73 -2.84 29.74 -17.44
C GLU A 73 -3.18 29.72 -15.95
N LYS A 74 -4.45 29.48 -15.61
CA LYS A 74 -4.97 29.34 -14.23
C LYS A 74 -4.48 28.08 -13.50
N LEU A 75 -3.91 27.09 -14.19
CA LEU A 75 -3.36 25.89 -13.56
C LEU A 75 -2.08 26.21 -12.77
N THR A 76 -1.93 25.57 -11.61
CA THR A 76 -0.70 25.60 -10.83
C THR A 76 0.46 24.93 -11.60
N PRO A 77 1.74 25.21 -11.26
CA PRO A 77 2.87 24.55 -11.90
C PRO A 77 2.81 23.00 -11.85
N ALA A 78 2.32 22.44 -10.74
CA ALA A 78 2.15 20.99 -10.59
C ALA A 78 1.07 20.43 -11.53
N GLU A 79 -0.07 21.10 -11.64
CA GLU A 79 -1.15 20.70 -12.56
C GLU A 79 -0.73 20.86 -14.03
N LYS A 80 0.06 21.89 -14.36
CA LYS A 80 0.65 22.05 -15.71
C LYS A 80 1.58 20.88 -16.04
N GLN A 81 2.42 20.45 -15.10
CA GLN A 81 3.26 19.27 -15.30
C GLN A 81 2.43 17.99 -15.49
N GLU A 82 1.40 17.79 -14.68
CA GLU A 82 0.50 16.64 -14.84
C GLU A 82 -0.23 16.66 -16.20
N LEU A 83 -0.64 17.84 -16.67
CA LEU A 83 -1.25 18.02 -17.98
C LEU A 83 -0.26 17.65 -19.11
N LEU A 84 1.01 18.06 -19.01
CA LEU A 84 2.06 17.69 -19.96
C LEU A 84 2.30 16.18 -19.96
N ASP A 85 2.44 15.56 -18.78
CA ASP A 85 2.61 14.11 -18.66
C ASP A 85 1.44 13.34 -19.29
N HIS A 86 0.20 13.83 -19.13
CA HIS A 86 -0.99 13.24 -19.75
C HIS A 86 -1.00 13.45 -21.27
N GLN A 87 -0.59 14.62 -21.76
CA GLN A 87 -0.47 14.90 -23.19
C GLN A 87 0.56 13.97 -23.84
N GLU A 88 1.74 13.81 -23.24
CA GLU A 88 2.76 12.90 -23.75
C GLU A 88 2.27 11.45 -23.81
N LYS A 89 1.59 10.98 -22.75
CA LYS A 89 0.99 9.64 -22.73
C LYS A 89 -0.04 9.48 -23.85
N PHE A 90 -0.89 10.49 -24.06
CA PHE A 90 -1.89 10.46 -25.12
C PHE A 90 -1.25 10.42 -26.51
N LEU A 91 -0.21 11.22 -26.77
CA LEU A 91 0.49 11.25 -28.05
C LEU A 91 1.24 9.94 -28.36
N LYS A 92 1.63 9.18 -27.33
CA LYS A 92 2.23 7.84 -27.48
C LYS A 92 1.21 6.74 -27.85
N LEU A 93 -0.09 7.01 -27.75
CA LEU A 93 -1.12 6.03 -28.15
C LEU A 93 -1.20 5.89 -29.68
N PRO A 94 -1.58 4.72 -30.20
CA PRO A 94 -1.88 4.55 -31.62
C PRO A 94 -2.94 5.56 -32.10
N PRO A 95 -2.87 6.07 -33.35
CA PRO A 95 -3.81 7.06 -33.86
C PRO A 95 -5.29 6.66 -33.71
N GLU A 96 -5.60 5.38 -33.91
CA GLU A 96 -6.96 4.85 -33.75
C GLU A 96 -7.49 5.01 -32.32
N GLU A 97 -6.64 4.77 -31.32
CA GLU A 97 -7.02 4.91 -29.92
C GLU A 97 -7.11 6.39 -29.52
N GLN A 98 -6.24 7.25 -30.06
CA GLN A 98 -6.37 8.71 -29.89
C GLN A 98 -7.72 9.20 -30.43
N ASP A 99 -8.12 8.75 -31.62
CA ASP A 99 -9.40 9.14 -32.22
C ASP A 99 -10.61 8.58 -31.47
N ARG A 100 -10.50 7.34 -30.98
CA ARG A 100 -11.51 6.75 -30.10
C ARG A 100 -11.71 7.59 -28.83
N LEU A 101 -10.62 8.03 -28.19
CA LEU A 101 -10.69 8.88 -26.99
C LEU A 101 -11.22 10.28 -27.29
N ARG A 102 -10.85 10.88 -28.43
CA ARG A 102 -11.43 12.17 -28.88
C ARG A 102 -12.93 12.06 -29.12
N ARG A 103 -13.39 10.97 -29.76
CA ARG A 103 -14.82 10.69 -29.94
C ARG A 103 -15.53 10.57 -28.59
N LEU A 104 -15.01 9.74 -27.69
CA LEU A 104 -15.56 9.58 -26.34
C LEU A 104 -15.66 10.91 -25.59
N SER A 105 -14.63 11.77 -25.66
CA SER A 105 -14.66 13.09 -25.02
C SER A 105 -15.78 13.97 -25.58
N ARG A 106 -15.94 14.01 -26.92
CA ARG A 106 -17.01 14.77 -27.56
C ARG A 106 -18.40 14.23 -27.21
N ASP A 107 -18.54 12.91 -27.17
CA ASP A 107 -19.82 12.27 -26.84
C ASP A 107 -20.20 12.56 -25.37
N LEU A 108 -19.22 12.49 -24.45
CA LEU A 108 -19.41 12.88 -23.06
C LEU A 108 -19.77 14.36 -22.88
N GLU A 109 -19.20 15.26 -23.68
CA GLU A 109 -19.50 16.70 -23.62
C GLU A 109 -20.90 17.04 -24.13
N LYS A 110 -21.35 16.33 -25.15
CA LYS A 110 -22.69 16.52 -25.73
C LYS A 110 -23.81 15.91 -24.88
N ASP A 111 -23.50 14.94 -24.01
CA ASP A 111 -24.51 14.31 -23.16
C ASP A 111 -25.04 15.30 -22.11
N PRO A 112 -26.36 15.46 -21.94
CA PRO A 112 -26.95 16.31 -20.91
C PRO A 112 -26.50 15.99 -19.48
N ARG A 113 -26.05 14.74 -19.22
CA ARG A 113 -25.52 14.25 -17.94
C ARG A 113 -24.00 14.18 -17.89
N SER A 114 -23.31 14.92 -18.76
CA SER A 114 -21.85 14.97 -18.88
C SER A 114 -21.12 15.04 -17.53
N ALA A 115 -21.56 15.91 -16.62
CA ALA A 115 -20.97 16.09 -15.30
C ALA A 115 -21.09 14.83 -14.42
N GLU A 116 -22.25 14.17 -14.44
CA GLU A 116 -22.49 12.94 -13.68
C GLU A 116 -21.66 11.77 -14.24
N LEU A 117 -21.61 11.63 -15.56
CA LEU A 117 -20.82 10.58 -16.22
C LEU A 117 -19.32 10.72 -15.92
N ARG A 118 -18.78 11.94 -15.94
CA ARG A 118 -17.39 12.21 -15.54
C ARG A 118 -17.12 11.82 -14.08
N LEU A 119 -18.05 12.12 -13.19
CA LEU A 119 -17.95 11.73 -11.78
C LEU A 119 -17.97 10.21 -11.60
N VAL A 120 -18.83 9.49 -12.34
CA VAL A 120 -18.89 8.02 -12.32
C VAL A 120 -17.59 7.43 -12.85
N MET A 121 -17.04 7.93 -13.95
CA MET A 121 -15.75 7.48 -14.48
C MET A 121 -14.62 7.69 -13.47
N GLN A 122 -14.57 8.85 -12.80
CA GLN A 122 -13.56 9.14 -11.78
C GLN A 122 -13.68 8.17 -10.59
N ARG A 123 -14.89 8.00 -10.05
CA ARG A 123 -15.15 7.07 -8.93
C ARG A 123 -14.79 5.64 -9.29
N TYR A 124 -15.14 5.21 -10.50
CA TYR A 124 -14.79 3.89 -11.00
C TYR A 124 -13.28 3.72 -11.12
N TYR A 125 -12.56 4.70 -11.66
CA TYR A 125 -11.10 4.66 -11.77
C TYR A 125 -10.42 4.61 -10.40
N ASP A 126 -10.88 5.43 -9.45
CA ASP A 126 -10.33 5.46 -8.09
C ASP A 126 -10.62 4.16 -7.34
N TRP A 127 -11.82 3.60 -7.47
CA TRP A 127 -12.14 2.27 -6.94
C TRP A 127 -11.30 1.17 -7.60
N LEU A 128 -11.11 1.21 -8.92
CA LEU A 128 -10.32 0.23 -9.65
C LEU A 128 -8.87 0.18 -9.16
N LYS A 129 -8.29 1.31 -8.72
CA LYS A 129 -6.95 1.37 -8.10
C LYS A 129 -6.87 0.63 -6.77
N THR A 130 -8.00 0.45 -6.07
CA THR A 130 -8.06 -0.28 -4.79
C THR A 130 -8.12 -1.78 -4.98
N LEU A 131 -8.39 -2.27 -6.19
CA LEU A 131 -8.47 -3.69 -6.47
C LEU A 131 -7.10 -4.34 -6.67
N PRO A 132 -6.94 -5.63 -6.30
CA PRO A 132 -5.79 -6.43 -6.68
C PRO A 132 -5.60 -6.49 -8.20
N ALA A 133 -4.34 -6.59 -8.67
CA ALA A 133 -3.98 -6.66 -10.09
C ALA A 133 -4.83 -7.65 -10.89
N TYR A 134 -5.00 -8.88 -10.37
CA TYR A 134 -5.76 -9.93 -11.06
C TYR A 134 -7.23 -9.56 -11.28
N GLN A 135 -7.86 -8.86 -10.33
CA GLN A 135 -9.24 -8.41 -10.48
C GLN A 135 -9.33 -7.28 -11.51
N ARG A 136 -8.34 -6.39 -11.56
CA ARG A 136 -8.27 -5.35 -12.59
C ARG A 136 -8.07 -5.95 -13.98
N ALA A 137 -7.21 -6.96 -14.11
CA ALA A 137 -6.98 -7.68 -15.36
C ALA A 137 -8.25 -8.40 -15.82
N GLN A 138 -8.89 -9.17 -14.93
CA GLN A 138 -10.18 -9.81 -15.19
C GLN A 138 -11.23 -8.79 -15.65
N LEU A 139 -11.35 -7.64 -14.98
CA LEU A 139 -12.31 -6.61 -15.38
C LEU A 139 -11.99 -6.04 -16.77
N ARG A 140 -10.71 -5.89 -17.14
CA ARG A 140 -10.32 -5.37 -18.48
C ARG A 140 -10.75 -6.31 -19.60
N GLU A 141 -10.61 -7.62 -19.41
CA GLU A 141 -10.92 -8.64 -20.42
C GLU A 141 -12.43 -8.85 -20.62
N LEU A 142 -13.24 -8.58 -19.60
CA LEU A 142 -14.69 -8.78 -19.68
C LEU A 142 -15.38 -7.78 -20.62
N PRO A 143 -16.38 -8.22 -21.41
CA PRO A 143 -17.28 -7.33 -22.15
C PRO A 143 -18.00 -6.34 -21.20
N PRO A 144 -18.43 -5.15 -21.68
CA PRO A 144 -18.99 -4.09 -20.83
C PRO A 144 -20.11 -4.56 -19.88
N GLU A 145 -21.07 -5.35 -20.38
CA GLU A 145 -22.20 -5.83 -19.57
C GLU A 145 -21.76 -6.81 -18.47
N GLN A 146 -20.85 -7.73 -18.80
CA GLN A 146 -20.30 -8.69 -17.82
C GLN A 146 -19.41 -7.99 -16.80
N ARG A 147 -18.66 -6.97 -17.23
CA ARG A 147 -17.84 -6.14 -16.37
C ARG A 147 -18.68 -5.44 -15.30
N VAL A 148 -19.83 -4.88 -15.65
CA VAL A 148 -20.75 -4.25 -14.67
C VAL A 148 -21.22 -5.27 -13.63
N LYS A 149 -21.66 -6.47 -14.05
CA LYS A 149 -22.06 -7.54 -13.12
C LYS A 149 -20.91 -7.93 -12.19
N ARG A 150 -19.68 -8.04 -12.72
CA ARG A 150 -18.50 -8.37 -11.91
C ARG A 150 -18.14 -7.27 -10.92
N VAL A 151 -18.26 -6.00 -11.31
CA VAL A 151 -18.07 -4.84 -10.43
C VAL A 151 -19.06 -4.88 -9.27
N GLN A 152 -20.35 -5.14 -9.54
CA GLN A 152 -21.38 -5.27 -8.51
C GLN A 152 -21.03 -6.39 -7.52
N ALA A 153 -20.64 -7.57 -8.02
CA ALA A 153 -20.23 -8.69 -7.16
C ALA A 153 -19.00 -8.36 -6.30
N LEU A 154 -18.01 -7.64 -6.85
CA LEU A 154 -16.83 -7.21 -6.11
C LEU A 154 -17.16 -6.18 -5.03
N LEU A 155 -18.04 -5.22 -5.33
CA LEU A 155 -18.52 -4.25 -4.34
C LEU A 155 -19.29 -4.95 -3.20
N GLU A 156 -20.12 -5.93 -3.54
CA GLU A 156 -20.83 -6.73 -2.55
C GLU A 156 -19.86 -7.56 -1.68
N GLU A 157 -18.89 -8.24 -2.30
CA GLU A 157 -17.82 -8.96 -1.59
C GLU A 157 -17.02 -8.03 -0.67
N GLN A 158 -16.70 -6.82 -1.13
CA GLN A 158 -16.03 -5.80 -0.32
C GLN A 158 -16.90 -5.29 0.83
N SER A 159 -18.21 -5.17 0.65
CA SER A 159 -19.15 -4.77 1.71
C SER A 159 -19.37 -5.87 2.76
N ARG A 160 -19.29 -7.14 2.32
CA ARG A 160 -19.40 -8.32 3.19
C ARG A 160 -18.09 -8.61 3.94
N ARG A 161 -16.95 -8.21 3.38
CA ARG A 161 -15.65 -8.31 4.05
C ARG A 161 -15.51 -7.15 5.04
N PRO A 162 -15.39 -7.39 6.37
CA PRO A 162 -14.94 -6.33 7.28
C PRO A 162 -13.60 -5.81 6.74
N GLY A 163 -13.48 -4.48 6.61
CA GLY A 163 -12.46 -3.84 5.78
C GLY A 163 -11.08 -4.44 6.01
N ARG A 164 -10.27 -4.68 4.98
CA ARG A 164 -9.03 -5.49 5.08
C ARG A 164 -8.00 -4.95 6.09
N GLY A 165 -8.03 -3.65 6.41
CA GLY A 165 -7.27 -3.03 7.50
C GLY A 165 -7.91 -3.20 8.88
N GLU A 166 -9.23 -3.33 8.95
CA GLU A 166 -9.95 -3.81 10.11
C GLU A 166 -9.76 -5.30 10.30
N ALA A 167 -9.68 -6.15 9.26
CA ALA A 167 -9.51 -7.59 9.45
C ALA A 167 -8.20 -7.95 10.17
N TRP A 168 -7.10 -7.23 9.93
CA TRP A 168 -5.83 -7.42 10.67
C TRP A 168 -5.78 -6.64 11.98
N GLY A 169 -6.39 -5.46 12.05
CA GLY A 169 -6.57 -4.76 13.33
C GLY A 169 -7.53 -5.47 14.27
N GLU A 170 -8.53 -6.17 13.74
CA GLU A 170 -9.46 -7.08 14.38
C GLU A 170 -8.80 -8.42 14.64
N LEU A 171 -7.95 -8.96 13.77
CA LEU A 171 -7.16 -10.16 14.10
C LEU A 171 -6.26 -9.87 15.30
N ALA A 172 -5.53 -8.76 15.27
CA ALA A 172 -4.74 -8.31 16.41
C ALA A 172 -5.60 -8.03 17.65
N ARG A 173 -6.79 -7.40 17.53
CA ARG A 173 -7.72 -7.16 18.66
C ARG A 173 -8.38 -8.46 19.18
N ARG A 174 -8.74 -9.39 18.30
CA ARG A 174 -9.44 -10.65 18.58
C ARG A 174 -8.49 -11.71 19.13
N GLU A 175 -7.26 -11.79 18.61
CA GLU A 175 -6.20 -12.65 19.14
C GLU A 175 -5.60 -12.10 20.45
N SER A 176 -5.58 -10.77 20.64
CA SER A 176 -5.26 -10.17 21.96
C SER A 176 -6.38 -10.35 23.00
N GLY A 177 -7.55 -10.88 22.62
CA GLY A 177 -8.69 -11.12 23.52
C GLY A 177 -9.39 -9.85 24.01
N GLU A 178 -9.30 -8.74 23.26
CA GLU A 178 -9.89 -7.44 23.64
C GLU A 178 -11.31 -7.21 23.06
N GLY A 179 -12.03 -8.28 22.73
CA GLY A 179 -13.41 -8.19 22.24
C GLY A 179 -14.42 -8.13 23.39
N ASN A 180 -15.11 -6.99 23.52
CA ASN A 180 -16.38 -6.76 24.24
C ASN A 180 -16.40 -6.35 25.73
N ALA A 181 -15.40 -5.62 26.24
CA ALA A 181 -15.62 -4.81 27.45
C ALA A 181 -16.18 -3.41 27.10
N PRO A 182 -17.47 -3.10 27.35
CA PRO A 182 -18.01 -1.76 27.11
C PRO A 182 -17.36 -0.77 28.07
N GLY A 183 -16.47 0.09 27.54
CA GLY A 183 -15.78 1.13 28.32
C GLY A 183 -14.26 1.17 28.17
N ALA A 184 -13.64 0.19 27.51
CA ALA A 184 -12.19 0.21 27.26
C ALA A 184 -11.82 1.34 26.28
N SER A 185 -11.11 2.35 26.78
CA SER A 185 -10.76 3.55 26.02
C SER A 185 -9.97 3.23 24.73
N LYS A 186 -10.42 3.79 23.60
CA LYS A 186 -9.84 3.65 22.25
C LYS A 186 -8.34 4.05 22.10
N LYS A 187 -7.66 4.45 23.18
CA LYS A 187 -6.30 5.02 23.15
C LYS A 187 -5.18 4.09 23.66
N ALA A 188 -5.49 3.03 24.41
CA ALA A 188 -4.45 2.19 25.03
C ALA A 188 -4.02 0.96 24.19
N ALA A 189 -4.72 0.60 23.13
CA ALA A 189 -4.45 -0.61 22.34
C ALA A 189 -3.20 -0.55 21.44
N ARG A 190 -2.20 0.31 21.69
CA ARG A 190 -1.27 0.70 20.60
C ARG A 190 0.22 0.50 20.78
N ARG A 191 0.75 0.18 21.96
CA ARG A 191 2.18 -0.17 22.09
C ARG A 191 2.36 -1.20 23.20
N LEU A 192 3.00 -2.32 22.85
CA LEU A 192 3.69 -3.15 23.84
C LEU A 192 4.63 -2.26 24.64
N ASP A 193 4.75 -2.54 25.93
CA ASP A 193 5.76 -1.91 26.76
C ASP A 193 7.14 -2.18 26.13
N PRO A 194 8.03 -1.17 26.01
CA PRO A 194 9.38 -1.39 25.51
C PRO A 194 10.12 -2.53 26.24
N ALA A 195 9.88 -2.72 27.54
CA ALA A 195 10.47 -3.81 28.31
C ALA A 195 9.93 -5.18 27.90
N ASP A 196 8.62 -5.29 27.62
CA ASP A 196 8.04 -6.52 27.07
C ASP A 196 8.68 -6.87 25.73
N MET A 197 8.94 -5.86 24.91
CA MET A 197 9.54 -6.08 23.61
C MET A 197 10.96 -6.61 23.70
N GLU A 198 11.78 -5.98 24.53
CA GLU A 198 13.15 -6.44 24.78
C GLU A 198 13.16 -7.85 25.36
N GLY A 199 12.31 -8.11 26.36
CA GLY A 199 12.17 -9.43 26.98
C GLY A 199 11.78 -10.53 26.00
N LEU A 200 10.83 -10.25 25.11
CA LEU A 200 10.39 -11.13 24.04
C LEU A 200 11.54 -11.49 23.08
N PHE A 201 12.40 -10.53 22.70
CA PHE A 201 13.55 -10.80 21.84
C PHE A 201 14.66 -11.57 22.51
N VAL A 202 14.98 -11.21 23.76
CA VAL A 202 15.96 -11.95 24.56
C VAL A 202 15.53 -13.40 24.68
N TRP A 203 14.27 -13.62 25.07
CA TRP A 203 13.70 -14.95 25.18
C TRP A 203 13.74 -15.71 23.86
N MET A 204 13.32 -15.09 22.75
CA MET A 204 13.34 -15.78 21.45
C MET A 204 14.74 -16.10 20.97
N ASP A 205 15.73 -15.24 21.20
CA ASP A 205 17.12 -15.53 20.83
C ASP A 205 17.65 -16.70 21.65
N GLU A 206 17.44 -16.70 22.97
CA GLU A 206 17.75 -17.81 23.88
C GLU A 206 17.03 -19.11 23.44
N TYR A 207 15.73 -19.03 23.12
CA TYR A 207 14.94 -20.14 22.63
C TYR A 207 15.47 -20.67 21.30
N THR A 208 15.70 -19.78 20.32
CA THR A 208 16.15 -20.18 18.99
C THR A 208 17.55 -20.78 19.03
N ARG A 209 18.44 -20.29 19.91
CA ARG A 209 19.77 -20.90 20.12
C ARG A 209 19.67 -22.33 20.68
N ARG A 210 18.79 -22.55 21.65
CA ARG A 210 18.57 -23.89 22.24
C ARG A 210 17.84 -24.84 21.30
N ASN A 211 16.96 -24.31 20.45
CA ASN A 211 16.05 -25.08 19.60
C ASN A 211 16.30 -24.87 18.10
N THR A 212 17.52 -24.51 17.71
CA THR A 212 17.83 -24.11 16.31
C THR A 212 17.37 -25.16 15.32
N ASP A 213 17.72 -26.43 15.53
CA ASP A 213 17.35 -27.49 14.58
C ASP A 213 15.85 -27.76 14.54
N GLN A 214 15.14 -27.66 15.68
CA GLN A 214 13.69 -27.82 15.71
C GLN A 214 12.96 -26.68 14.97
N VAL A 215 13.43 -25.44 15.14
CA VAL A 215 12.89 -24.28 14.44
C VAL A 215 13.16 -24.39 12.93
N LEU A 216 14.39 -24.77 12.55
CA LEU A 216 14.78 -24.92 11.15
C LEU A 216 14.08 -26.09 10.46
N ALA A 217 13.86 -27.22 11.15
CA ALA A 217 13.18 -28.38 10.58
C ALA A 217 11.76 -28.07 10.05
N ARG A 218 11.16 -26.98 10.52
CA ARG A 218 9.83 -26.51 10.09
C ARG A 218 9.86 -25.57 8.89
N LEU A 219 11.04 -25.08 8.50
CA LEU A 219 11.21 -24.30 7.28
C LEU A 219 11.29 -25.24 6.07
N PRO A 220 10.94 -24.78 4.86
CA PRO A 220 11.18 -25.52 3.63
C PRO A 220 12.65 -25.95 3.52
N GLN A 221 12.94 -27.21 3.15
CA GLN A 221 14.30 -27.78 3.13
C GLN A 221 15.34 -26.88 2.43
N LYS A 222 14.96 -26.28 1.30
CA LYS A 222 15.81 -25.35 0.53
C LYS A 222 16.28 -24.12 1.31
N ASP A 223 15.53 -23.70 2.32
CA ASP A 223 15.81 -22.52 3.13
C ASP A 223 16.54 -22.88 4.44
N GLN A 224 16.45 -24.13 4.90
CA GLN A 224 17.02 -24.58 6.18
C GLN A 224 18.51 -24.32 6.29
N GLU A 225 19.29 -24.81 5.31
CA GLU A 225 20.75 -24.68 5.36
C GLU A 225 21.20 -23.23 5.17
N ARG A 226 20.53 -22.46 4.29
CA ARG A 226 20.81 -21.03 4.12
C ARG A 226 20.60 -20.29 5.44
N VAL A 227 19.45 -20.49 6.09
CA VAL A 227 19.14 -19.82 7.35
C VAL A 227 20.07 -20.29 8.47
N ARG A 228 20.45 -21.58 8.50
CA ARG A 228 21.46 -22.10 9.44
C ARG A 228 22.79 -21.38 9.28
N GLN A 229 23.27 -21.21 8.05
CA GLN A 229 24.53 -20.52 7.76
C GLN A 229 24.45 -19.04 8.11
N GLU A 230 23.34 -18.36 7.80
CA GLU A 230 23.12 -16.97 8.19
C GLU A 230 23.08 -16.80 9.71
N LEU A 231 22.37 -17.67 10.45
CA LEU A 231 22.35 -17.64 11.92
C LEU A 231 23.74 -17.89 12.54
N LYS A 232 24.63 -18.65 11.88
CA LYS A 232 26.02 -18.82 12.33
C LYS A 232 26.88 -17.58 12.05
N ARG A 233 26.63 -16.90 10.93
CA ARG A 233 27.42 -15.75 10.47
C ARG A 233 27.04 -14.44 11.16
N VAL A 234 25.76 -14.27 11.50
CA VAL A 234 25.25 -13.03 12.07
C VAL A 234 25.64 -12.93 13.54
N THR A 235 26.66 -12.11 13.81
CA THR A 235 27.11 -11.73 15.17
C THR A 235 26.43 -10.46 15.70
N ASP A 236 25.91 -9.61 14.80
CA ASP A 236 25.17 -8.41 15.19
C ASP A 236 23.83 -8.80 15.84
N PRO A 237 23.59 -8.43 17.12
CA PRO A 237 22.38 -8.81 17.85
C PRO A 237 21.11 -8.29 17.18
N VAL A 238 21.17 -7.09 16.59
CA VAL A 238 20.01 -6.46 15.95
C VAL A 238 19.62 -7.23 14.70
N ARG A 239 20.59 -7.54 13.84
CA ARG A 239 20.38 -8.35 12.63
C ARG A 239 19.93 -9.77 12.96
N ARG A 240 20.45 -10.35 14.04
CA ARG A 240 20.05 -11.69 14.49
C ARG A 240 18.59 -11.71 14.92
N GLN A 241 18.16 -10.71 15.69
CA GLN A 241 16.76 -10.56 16.10
C GLN A 241 15.81 -10.44 14.90
N GLU A 242 16.19 -9.70 13.86
CA GLU A 242 15.41 -9.64 12.61
C GLU A 242 15.23 -11.00 11.98
N LEU A 243 16.35 -11.73 11.80
CA LEU A 243 16.33 -13.01 11.12
C LEU A 243 15.44 -14.01 11.87
N ILE A 244 15.57 -14.06 13.21
CA ILE A 244 14.72 -14.88 14.07
C ILE A 244 13.26 -14.48 13.96
N GLY A 245 12.97 -13.18 13.97
CA GLY A 245 11.60 -12.70 13.83
C GLY A 245 10.98 -13.00 12.48
N TRP A 246 11.76 -13.03 11.40
CA TRP A 246 11.28 -13.44 10.08
C TRP A 246 11.01 -14.94 9.99
N ILE A 247 11.90 -15.77 10.54
CA ILE A 247 11.70 -17.22 10.66
C ILE A 247 10.39 -17.50 11.40
N TRP A 248 10.17 -16.80 12.51
CA TRP A 248 8.94 -16.90 13.29
C TRP A 248 7.70 -16.52 12.49
N LEU A 249 7.75 -15.41 11.77
CA LEU A 249 6.63 -14.95 10.96
C LEU A 249 6.27 -15.96 9.86
N TRP A 250 7.25 -16.55 9.18
CA TRP A 250 7.00 -17.62 8.20
C TRP A 250 6.35 -18.83 8.85
N TRP A 251 6.88 -19.24 10.00
CA TRP A 251 6.32 -20.36 10.74
C TRP A 251 4.83 -20.12 11.07
N GLN A 252 4.46 -18.94 11.55
CA GLN A 252 3.05 -18.62 11.86
C GLN A 252 2.14 -18.65 10.62
N LEU A 253 2.65 -18.28 9.46
CA LEU A 253 1.87 -18.27 8.23
C LEU A 253 1.62 -19.67 7.68
N ASP A 254 2.60 -20.56 7.84
CA ASP A 254 2.47 -21.96 7.48
C ASP A 254 1.64 -22.75 8.50
N ASN A 255 1.58 -22.28 9.75
CA ASN A 255 0.93 -22.95 10.87
C ASN A 255 -0.23 -22.14 11.45
N ARG A 256 -0.98 -21.41 10.62
CA ARG A 256 -2.10 -20.58 11.09
C ARG A 256 -3.06 -21.36 11.98
N GLY A 257 -3.34 -20.82 13.16
CA GLY A 257 -4.24 -21.41 14.15
C GLY A 257 -3.63 -22.57 14.97
N LYS A 258 -2.42 -23.02 14.64
CA LYS A 258 -1.70 -24.01 15.45
C LYS A 258 -0.73 -23.27 16.36
N PRO A 259 -0.80 -23.44 17.69
CA PRO A 259 0.20 -22.87 18.57
C PRO A 259 1.56 -23.53 18.28
N PRO A 260 2.66 -22.78 18.41
CA PRO A 260 3.99 -23.36 18.38
C PRO A 260 4.08 -24.38 19.52
N SER A 261 4.67 -25.55 19.26
CA SER A 261 4.84 -26.58 20.29
C SER A 261 5.92 -26.16 21.29
N PHE A 262 5.57 -25.22 22.14
CA PHE A 262 6.40 -24.81 23.26
C PHE A 262 6.00 -25.57 24.49
N SER A 263 6.99 -25.87 25.33
CA SER A 263 6.76 -26.47 26.63
C SER A 263 6.24 -25.42 27.63
N ASP A 264 5.64 -25.88 28.73
CA ASP A 264 5.25 -24.99 29.84
C ASP A 264 6.47 -24.27 30.44
N ARG A 265 7.65 -24.90 30.36
CA ARG A 265 8.93 -24.29 30.74
C ARG A 265 9.25 -23.08 29.88
N ASP A 266 9.07 -23.17 28.56
CA ASP A 266 9.33 -22.05 27.63
C ASP A 266 8.41 -20.87 27.94
N LEU A 267 7.15 -21.14 28.31
CA LEU A 267 6.18 -20.11 28.68
C LEU A 267 6.53 -19.43 30.01
N ALA A 268 6.97 -20.20 31.01
CA ALA A 268 7.45 -19.67 32.28
C ALA A 268 8.69 -18.78 32.08
N GLU A 269 9.62 -19.23 31.23
CA GLU A 269 10.82 -18.45 30.89
C GLU A 269 10.47 -17.15 30.18
N LEU A 270 9.55 -17.18 29.20
CA LEU A 270 9.07 -15.97 28.55
C LEU A 270 8.44 -15.00 29.54
N ARG A 271 7.53 -15.47 30.38
CA ARG A 271 6.87 -14.66 31.41
C ARG A 271 7.86 -13.97 32.34
N SER A 272 8.98 -14.62 32.67
CA SER A 272 10.03 -14.03 33.52
C SER A 272 10.70 -12.80 32.90
N LYS A 273 10.71 -12.72 31.56
CA LYS A 273 11.31 -11.61 30.79
C LYS A 273 10.31 -10.50 30.46
N LEU A 274 9.02 -10.73 30.66
CA LEU A 274 7.96 -9.74 30.42
C LEU A 274 7.71 -8.88 31.66
N SER A 275 7.18 -7.67 31.43
CA SER A 275 6.74 -6.73 32.45
C SER A 275 5.67 -7.35 33.37
N PRO A 276 5.54 -6.88 34.62
CA PRO A 276 4.54 -7.39 35.55
C PRO A 276 3.11 -7.34 35.00
N ALA A 277 2.76 -6.24 34.32
CA ALA A 277 1.41 -6.05 33.74
C ALA A 277 1.10 -7.06 32.63
N THR A 278 2.06 -7.36 31.75
CA THR A 278 1.86 -8.34 30.67
C THR A 278 1.92 -9.77 31.21
N ARG A 279 2.76 -10.03 32.22
CA ARG A 279 2.82 -11.32 32.92
C ARG A 279 1.48 -11.66 33.57
N GLU A 280 0.92 -10.73 34.35
CA GLU A 280 -0.39 -10.90 35.00
C GLU A 280 -1.48 -11.18 33.96
N LYS A 281 -1.51 -10.41 32.85
CA LYS A 281 -2.45 -10.65 31.75
C LYS A 281 -2.32 -12.03 31.13
N LEU A 282 -1.09 -12.55 30.95
CA LEU A 282 -0.88 -13.90 30.44
C LEU A 282 -1.34 -14.95 31.45
N GLU A 283 -1.02 -14.78 32.73
CA GLU A 283 -1.32 -15.76 33.79
C GLU A 283 -2.81 -15.98 34.03
N THR A 284 -3.65 -14.99 33.72
CA THR A 284 -5.12 -15.13 33.77
C THR A 284 -5.71 -16.02 32.67
N ARG A 285 -4.89 -16.48 31.70
CA ARG A 285 -5.36 -17.23 30.52
C ARG A 285 -4.86 -18.67 30.50
N PRO A 286 -5.59 -19.62 29.89
CA PRO A 286 -5.08 -20.96 29.64
C PRO A 286 -3.80 -20.95 28.78
N PRO A 287 -2.86 -21.91 28.92
CA PRO A 287 -1.58 -21.92 28.20
C PRO A 287 -1.70 -21.76 26.68
N ALA A 288 -2.70 -22.39 26.06
CA ALA A 288 -2.95 -22.27 24.62
C ALA A 288 -3.32 -20.85 24.18
N GLU A 289 -4.01 -20.09 25.04
CA GLU A 289 -4.37 -18.69 24.79
C GLU A 289 -3.21 -17.75 25.08
N GLN A 290 -2.38 -18.06 26.09
CA GLN A 290 -1.14 -17.34 26.33
C GLN A 290 -0.25 -17.35 25.09
N TRP A 291 -0.07 -18.52 24.47
CA TRP A 291 0.74 -18.64 23.26
C TRP A 291 0.15 -17.92 22.05
N ARG A 292 -1.19 -17.87 21.93
CA ARG A 292 -1.86 -17.07 20.90
C ARG A 292 -1.61 -15.57 21.11
N MET A 293 -1.72 -15.10 22.35
CA MET A 293 -1.42 -13.70 22.69
C MET A 293 0.05 -13.37 22.35
N VAL A 294 1.01 -14.15 22.86
CA VAL A 294 2.45 -13.97 22.59
C VAL A 294 2.73 -13.95 21.08
N SER A 295 2.12 -14.89 20.35
CA SER A 295 2.22 -14.97 18.89
C SER A 295 1.76 -13.67 18.22
N GLY A 296 0.60 -13.14 18.58
CA GLY A 296 0.06 -11.91 18.01
C GLY A 296 0.90 -10.68 18.36
N LEU A 297 1.39 -10.58 19.61
CA LEU A 297 2.30 -9.52 20.05
C LEU A 297 3.58 -9.50 19.20
N PHE A 298 4.14 -10.68 18.97
CA PHE A 298 5.34 -10.85 18.17
C PHE A 298 5.13 -10.46 16.70
N THR A 299 4.05 -10.94 16.07
CA THR A 299 3.68 -10.59 14.69
C THR A 299 3.52 -9.08 14.53
N ALA A 300 2.74 -8.45 15.42
CA ALA A 300 2.47 -7.02 15.38
C ALA A 300 3.76 -6.21 15.48
N PHE A 301 4.68 -6.64 16.35
CA PHE A 301 5.98 -6.00 16.46
C PHE A 301 6.83 -6.17 15.20
N MET A 302 6.99 -7.38 14.68
CA MET A 302 7.85 -7.61 13.51
C MET A 302 7.40 -6.81 12.31
N LEU A 303 6.09 -6.76 12.08
CA LEU A 303 5.51 -5.91 11.07
C LEU A 303 5.88 -4.45 11.32
N ARG A 304 5.74 -3.95 12.54
CA ARG A 304 6.07 -2.56 12.91
C ARG A 304 7.57 -2.24 12.83
N GLN A 305 8.46 -3.15 13.22
CA GLN A 305 9.91 -2.93 13.17
C GLN A 305 10.40 -2.92 11.73
N HIS A 306 9.89 -3.83 10.90
CA HIS A 306 10.06 -3.74 9.46
C HIS A 306 9.52 -2.40 8.97
N SER A 307 8.33 -2.00 9.45
CA SER A 307 7.70 -0.71 9.15
C SER A 307 8.51 0.50 9.51
N ALA A 308 9.38 0.43 10.51
CA ALA A 308 10.23 1.54 10.94
C ALA A 308 11.57 1.56 10.20
N ARG A 309 12.09 0.41 9.76
CA ARG A 309 13.41 0.33 9.10
C ARG A 309 13.40 0.69 7.63
N GLN A 310 12.32 0.40 6.91
CA GLN A 310 12.19 0.84 5.52
C GLN A 310 11.71 2.30 5.41
N ALA A 311 11.69 3.01 6.54
CA ALA A 311 10.82 4.14 6.74
C ALA A 311 11.44 5.32 7.51
N GLY A 312 11.92 6.30 6.76
CA GLY A 312 11.37 7.65 6.97
C GLY A 312 9.90 7.77 6.53
N VAL A 313 9.31 6.69 6.01
CA VAL A 313 7.96 6.57 5.45
C VAL A 313 7.31 5.28 5.97
N PRO A 314 6.30 5.32 6.84
CA PRO A 314 5.73 4.13 7.49
C PRO A 314 5.43 3.03 6.48
N ILE A 315 5.85 1.77 6.74
CA ILE A 315 5.26 0.65 5.97
C ILE A 315 3.79 0.61 6.33
N HIS A 316 3.01 1.18 5.42
CA HIS A 316 1.65 0.80 5.23
C HIS A 316 1.69 -0.69 4.91
N SER A 317 0.83 -1.48 5.56
CA SER A 317 0.49 -2.85 5.15
C SER A 317 0.68 -3.00 3.65
N VAL A 318 1.54 -3.93 3.19
CA VAL A 318 1.93 -4.11 1.76
C VAL A 318 0.79 -3.65 0.88
N THR A 319 0.98 -2.49 0.23
CA THR A 319 -0.15 -1.87 -0.45
C THR A 319 -0.60 -2.79 -1.58
N GLU A 320 -1.89 -2.78 -1.91
CA GLU A 320 -2.38 -3.62 -3.02
C GLU A 320 -1.65 -3.27 -4.33
N LYS A 321 -1.22 -2.01 -4.47
CA LYS A 321 -0.35 -1.54 -5.54
C LYS A 321 1.03 -2.22 -5.53
N GLU A 322 1.68 -2.34 -4.38
CA GLU A 322 3.00 -2.99 -4.29
C GLU A 322 2.92 -4.50 -4.56
N MET A 323 1.89 -5.18 -4.05
CA MET A 323 1.63 -6.59 -4.40
C MET A 323 1.26 -6.77 -5.88
N ALA A 324 0.52 -5.82 -6.46
CA ALA A 324 0.22 -5.79 -7.88
C ALA A 324 1.49 -5.61 -8.72
N ASP A 325 2.34 -4.64 -8.37
CA ASP A 325 3.61 -4.39 -9.05
C ASP A 325 4.52 -5.63 -8.95
N PHE A 326 4.59 -6.29 -7.79
CA PHE A 326 5.31 -7.55 -7.64
C PHE A 326 4.74 -8.67 -8.54
N PHE A 327 3.42 -8.86 -8.55
CA PHE A 327 2.76 -9.86 -9.40
C PHE A 327 3.00 -9.59 -10.89
N GLU A 328 2.87 -8.34 -11.32
CA GLU A 328 2.98 -7.93 -12.71
C GLU A 328 4.43 -7.90 -13.22
N ARG A 329 5.40 -7.51 -12.36
CA ARG A 329 6.78 -7.25 -12.80
C ARG A 329 7.78 -8.31 -12.39
N GLU A 330 7.59 -8.94 -11.24
CA GLU A 330 8.62 -9.78 -10.61
C GLU A 330 8.30 -11.28 -10.74
N LEU A 331 7.03 -11.65 -10.89
CA LEU A 331 6.64 -13.03 -11.12
C LEU A 331 6.77 -13.43 -12.60
N THR A 332 7.32 -14.62 -12.83
CA THR A 332 7.35 -15.26 -14.15
C THR A 332 5.94 -15.61 -14.63
N ALA A 333 5.79 -15.83 -15.95
CA ALA A 333 4.51 -16.25 -16.53
C ALA A 333 3.97 -17.54 -15.89
N GLN A 334 4.84 -18.54 -15.68
CA GLN A 334 4.47 -19.81 -15.03
C GLN A 334 4.03 -19.61 -13.56
N GLN A 335 4.68 -18.71 -12.81
CA GLN A 335 4.27 -18.42 -11.43
C GLN A 335 2.92 -17.71 -11.38
N ARG A 336 2.65 -16.80 -12.32
CA ARG A 336 1.34 -16.15 -12.43
C ARG A 336 0.25 -17.15 -12.80
N GLU A 337 0.53 -18.03 -13.76
CA GLU A 337 -0.38 -19.10 -14.16
C GLU A 337 -0.69 -20.03 -12.99
N LEU A 338 0.34 -20.49 -12.26
CA LEU A 338 0.17 -21.27 -11.03
C LEU A 338 -0.74 -20.54 -10.04
N LEU A 339 -0.49 -19.25 -9.77
CA LEU A 339 -1.31 -18.47 -8.86
C LEU A 339 -2.78 -18.39 -9.31
N THR A 340 -3.04 -18.28 -10.63
CA THR A 340 -4.41 -18.24 -11.16
C THR A 340 -5.15 -19.58 -11.08
N THR A 341 -4.45 -20.71 -10.94
CA THR A 341 -5.09 -22.03 -10.73
C THR A 341 -5.51 -22.28 -9.28
N LEU A 342 -4.95 -21.53 -8.33
CA LEU A 342 -5.26 -21.69 -6.90
C LEU A 342 -6.59 -21.03 -6.54
N SER A 343 -7.21 -21.51 -5.46
CA SER A 343 -8.33 -20.79 -4.85
C SER A 343 -7.89 -19.36 -4.44
N PRO A 344 -8.81 -18.38 -4.36
CA PRO A 344 -8.43 -17.00 -4.04
C PRO A 344 -7.62 -16.84 -2.75
N GLU A 345 -7.94 -17.64 -1.73
CA GLU A 345 -7.27 -17.62 -0.44
C GLU A 345 -5.85 -18.23 -0.51
N GLU A 346 -5.70 -19.36 -1.21
CA GLU A 346 -4.42 -20.02 -1.41
C GLU A 346 -3.52 -19.23 -2.35
N MET A 347 -4.09 -18.61 -3.39
CA MET A 347 -3.41 -17.68 -4.27
C MET A 347 -2.83 -16.53 -3.44
N GLN A 348 -3.65 -15.90 -2.59
CA GLN A 348 -3.19 -14.76 -1.81
C GLN A 348 -2.11 -15.16 -0.80
N ARG A 349 -2.24 -16.33 -0.14
CA ARG A 349 -1.19 -16.88 0.73
C ARG A 349 0.10 -17.14 -0.06
N THR A 350 -0.01 -17.74 -1.24
CA THR A 350 1.14 -18.13 -2.08
C THR A 350 1.83 -16.90 -2.67
N LEU A 351 1.06 -15.94 -3.21
CA LEU A 351 1.55 -14.65 -3.70
C LEU A 351 2.32 -13.91 -2.60
N TRP A 352 1.78 -13.89 -1.39
CA TRP A 352 2.41 -13.22 -0.27
C TRP A 352 3.70 -13.93 0.20
N LYS A 353 3.73 -15.28 0.20
CA LYS A 353 4.96 -16.05 0.44
C LYS A 353 6.02 -15.75 -0.62
N MET A 354 5.63 -15.70 -1.90
CA MET A 354 6.52 -15.34 -3.00
C MET A 354 7.06 -13.91 -2.85
N TYR A 355 6.19 -12.96 -2.51
CA TYR A 355 6.53 -11.56 -2.27
C TYR A 355 7.55 -11.41 -1.14
N LEU A 356 7.32 -12.06 0.00
CA LEU A 356 8.30 -12.07 1.08
C LEU A 356 9.63 -12.69 0.66
N GLY A 357 9.58 -13.85 -0.01
CA GLY A 357 10.76 -14.52 -0.53
C GLY A 357 11.62 -13.60 -1.42
N TRP A 358 10.96 -12.83 -2.28
CA TRP A 358 11.58 -11.82 -3.12
C TRP A 358 12.16 -10.64 -2.31
N LYS A 359 11.37 -10.03 -1.42
CA LYS A 359 11.84 -8.92 -0.56
C LYS A 359 13.10 -9.28 0.24
N LEU A 360 13.20 -10.52 0.71
CA LEU A 360 14.38 -10.99 1.44
C LEU A 360 15.62 -11.10 0.56
N ARG A 361 15.46 -11.50 -0.70
CA ARG A 361 16.55 -11.51 -1.68
C ARG A 361 17.01 -10.10 -2.04
N GLN A 362 16.13 -9.12 -1.91
CA GLN A 362 16.47 -7.70 -2.08
C GLN A 362 17.15 -7.08 -0.88
N LEU A 363 17.21 -7.76 0.27
CA LEU A 363 18.05 -7.29 1.35
C LEU A 363 19.49 -7.26 0.82
N PRO A 364 20.18 -6.11 0.92
CA PRO A 364 21.48 -5.94 0.30
C PRO A 364 22.41 -7.08 0.72
N PRO A 365 23.15 -7.71 -0.23
CA PRO A 365 24.14 -8.70 0.13
C PRO A 365 25.10 -8.07 1.12
N LEU A 366 25.39 -8.82 2.17
CA LEU A 366 26.23 -8.42 3.30
C LEU A 366 27.47 -7.70 2.75
N ARG A 367 27.54 -6.38 2.87
CA ARG A 367 28.84 -5.74 2.76
C ARG A 367 29.62 -6.29 3.95
N PRO A 368 30.75 -7.00 3.74
CA PRO A 368 31.62 -7.30 4.86
C PRO A 368 31.86 -5.96 5.54
N ALA A 369 31.69 -5.92 6.86
CA ALA A 369 31.98 -4.75 7.66
C ALA A 369 33.39 -4.36 7.25
N LYS A 370 33.51 -3.36 6.37
CA LYS A 370 34.80 -2.86 5.92
C LYS A 370 35.34 -2.30 7.20
N GLU A 371 36.22 -3.08 7.78
CA GLU A 371 37.00 -2.77 8.95
C GLU A 371 37.31 -1.29 8.82
N LYS A 372 36.77 -0.47 9.72
CA LYS A 372 37.15 0.92 9.84
C LYS A 372 38.61 0.90 10.34
N GLN A 373 39.52 0.41 9.52
CA GLN A 373 40.95 0.59 9.65
C GLN A 373 41.17 2.09 9.46
N GLY A 374 41.22 2.76 10.60
CA GLY A 374 41.95 3.98 10.84
C GLY A 374 41.97 5.01 9.70
N VAL A 375 40.90 5.78 9.58
CA VAL A 375 41.13 7.22 9.35
C VAL A 375 41.63 7.77 10.68
N ARG A 376 42.93 7.57 10.91
CA ARG A 376 43.68 8.22 11.97
C ARG A 376 43.46 9.71 11.79
N LYS A 377 42.88 10.30 12.81
CA LYS A 377 42.75 11.72 13.11
C LYS A 377 44.15 12.36 13.01
N GLY A 378 44.52 12.78 11.81
CA GLY A 378 45.64 13.67 11.55
C GLY A 378 45.21 15.09 11.89
N SER A 379 45.66 15.53 13.05
CA SER A 379 45.65 16.90 13.56
C SER A 379 45.87 17.97 12.49
N ASN A 380 44.89 18.88 12.38
CA ASN A 380 45.11 20.23 11.86
C ASN A 380 45.81 21.04 12.97
N PRO A 381 47.04 21.55 12.79
CA PRO A 381 47.56 22.59 13.66
C PRO A 381 46.91 23.92 13.26
N ARG A 382 46.35 24.54 14.30
CA ARG A 382 45.83 25.89 14.44
C ARG A 382 46.70 26.92 13.71
N ALA A 383 46.05 27.76 12.91
CA ALA A 383 46.53 29.09 12.57
C ALA A 383 46.38 29.97 13.82
N ASP A 384 47.46 30.66 14.19
CA ASP A 384 47.51 32.01 14.76
C ASP A 384 48.94 32.23 15.28
N ASP A 385 49.82 32.75 14.44
CA ASP A 385 50.73 33.79 14.90
C ASP A 385 51.16 34.68 13.74
N ALA A 386 50.92 35.97 13.93
CA ALA A 386 51.30 37.02 13.02
C ALA A 386 52.74 37.43 13.32
N SER A 387 53.60 37.46 12.30
CA SER A 387 54.59 38.53 12.03
C SER A 387 55.74 38.04 11.13
N ARG A 388 56.13 38.92 10.20
CA ARG A 388 57.49 39.09 9.61
C ARG A 388 57.87 38.26 8.35
N PRO A 389 58.83 38.75 7.54
CA PRO A 389 58.61 39.38 6.22
C PRO A 389 59.24 38.59 5.06
N PRO A 390 59.09 38.99 3.78
CA PRO A 390 59.52 38.16 2.64
C PRO A 390 61.00 38.34 2.35
N ALA A 391 61.72 37.23 2.17
CA ALA A 391 63.05 37.23 1.59
C ALA A 391 63.08 36.31 0.36
N ALA A 392 63.44 36.92 -0.76
CA ALA A 392 63.69 36.30 -2.04
C ALA A 392 64.86 35.30 -1.99
N LYS A 393 64.83 34.28 -2.86
CA LYS A 393 65.76 34.11 -4.00
C LYS A 393 65.83 32.64 -4.48
N THR A 394 65.91 32.54 -5.81
CA THR A 394 66.70 31.59 -6.62
C THR A 394 66.31 30.10 -6.69
N SER A 395 65.84 29.73 -7.89
CA SER A 395 66.05 28.53 -8.74
C SER A 395 67.35 27.72 -8.47
N PRO A 396 67.56 26.48 -9.01
CA PRO A 396 67.04 25.90 -10.28
C PRO A 396 66.73 24.36 -10.24
N PRO A 397 66.35 23.70 -11.37
CA PRO A 397 65.71 22.38 -11.38
C PRO A 397 66.70 21.22 -11.60
N PRO A 398 66.34 19.96 -11.25
CA PRO A 398 67.06 18.80 -11.74
C PRO A 398 66.39 18.18 -12.97
N GLN A 399 67.29 17.73 -13.85
CA GLN A 399 67.10 17.30 -15.22
C GLN A 399 66.43 15.93 -15.37
N VAL A 400 65.73 15.80 -16.50
CA VAL A 400 65.33 14.56 -17.14
C VAL A 400 66.58 13.81 -17.62
N LYS A 401 66.69 12.51 -17.34
CA LYS A 401 67.58 11.59 -18.06
C LYS A 401 66.76 10.76 -19.05
N PRO A 402 67.16 10.65 -20.34
CA PRO A 402 66.56 9.74 -21.29
C PRO A 402 67.39 8.46 -21.51
N LYS A 403 66.66 7.41 -21.90
CA LYS A 403 67.01 6.16 -22.60
C LYS A 403 67.95 5.16 -21.93
#